data_AF-A0A3E4MEM0-F1
#
_entry.id   AF-A0A3E4MEM0-F1
#
_cell.length_a   1.000
_cell.length_b   1.000
_cell.length_c   1.000
_cell.angle_alpha   90.00
_cell.angle_beta   90.00
_cell.angle_gamma   90.00
#
_symmetry.space_group_name_H-M   'P 1'
#
loop_
_entity.id
_entity.type
_entity.pdbx_description
1 polymer ?
#
loop_
_entity_poly.entity_id
_entity_poly.type
_entity_poly.pdbx_seq_one_letter_code
_entity_poly.pdbx_strand_id
1 'polypeptide(L)'
;MLTGVNFEKAIDYYKKGKEVIVLDRNSLGKNEKSGYDTFSFSELGKNLDFLVDVPAVPNQEFEQAVQDMVEPDQNENDTEGDEQLPPPDQPEKKLEKETVAAPGKMSREEKSKIIRPLIKKGLKNKEIAEHTGIPLGTVNGLSGPIRKELKNPAKAERIKSGDNSDRHKCRTCQYRHSDAGGCDYCIHTGKERGCDVEVCDKAVAGARLTKK
;
A
#
# COMPACT_ATOMS: atom_id res chain seq x y z
N MET A 1 -27.14 32.53 2.21
CA MET A 1 -26.26 31.75 1.31
C MET A 1 -24.84 31.82 1.86
N LEU A 2 -24.09 30.72 1.88
CA LEU A 2 -22.67 30.74 2.23
C LEU A 2 -21.86 31.19 1.00
N THR A 3 -21.01 32.20 1.17
CA THR A 3 -20.14 32.70 0.10
C THR A 3 -18.75 32.11 0.25
N GLY A 4 -18.24 31.46 -0.79
CA GLY A 4 -16.87 30.95 -0.80
C GLY A 4 -15.85 32.08 -0.72
N VAL A 5 -14.90 31.97 0.20
CA VAL A 5 -13.78 32.91 0.36
C VAL A 5 -12.48 32.12 0.39
N ASN A 6 -11.35 32.78 0.06
CA ASN A 6 -10.05 32.14 0.16
C ASN A 6 -9.60 32.00 1.62
N PHE A 7 -8.55 31.22 1.85
CA PHE A 7 -8.06 30.89 3.19
C PHE A 7 -7.63 32.12 4.00
N GLU A 8 -6.89 33.05 3.39
CA GLU A 8 -6.43 34.28 4.05
C GLU A 8 -7.59 35.15 4.54
N LYS A 9 -8.59 35.40 3.67
CA LYS A 9 -9.79 36.16 4.06
C LYS A 9 -10.62 35.42 5.10
N ALA A 10 -10.66 34.10 5.05
CA ALA A 10 -11.32 33.29 6.07
C ALA A 10 -10.66 33.49 7.44
N ILE A 11 -9.32 33.46 7.53
CA ILE A 11 -8.59 33.76 8.76
C ILE A 11 -8.90 35.18 9.25
N ASP A 12 -8.91 36.17 8.36
CA ASP A 12 -9.21 37.55 8.75
C ASP A 12 -10.62 37.72 9.31
N TYR A 13 -11.61 37.05 8.71
CA TYR A 13 -12.97 37.04 9.24
C TYR A 13 -13.05 36.34 10.60
N TYR A 14 -12.36 35.22 10.74
CA TYR A 14 -12.27 34.50 12.00
C TYR A 14 -11.65 35.36 13.12
N LYS A 15 -10.53 36.03 12.84
CA LYS A 15 -9.88 36.98 13.77
C LYS A 15 -10.79 38.14 14.17
N LYS A 16 -11.74 38.53 13.31
CA LYS A 16 -12.76 39.56 13.59
C LYS A 16 -13.98 39.02 14.34
N GLY A 17 -13.92 37.77 14.83
CA GLY A 17 -15.00 37.12 15.58
C GLY A 17 -16.17 36.63 14.72
N LYS A 18 -16.01 36.60 13.38
CA LYS A 18 -17.04 36.03 12.51
C LYS A 18 -16.91 34.50 12.49
N GLU A 19 -18.05 33.83 12.49
CA GLU A 19 -18.10 32.40 12.29
C GLU A 19 -17.62 32.06 10.87
N VAL A 20 -16.69 31.11 10.79
CA VAL A 20 -16.15 30.58 9.55
C VAL A 20 -16.40 29.08 9.55
N ILE A 21 -17.05 28.59 8.49
CA ILE A 21 -17.36 27.18 8.30
C ILE A 21 -16.43 26.65 7.22
N VAL A 22 -15.74 25.56 7.54
CA VAL A 22 -14.87 24.86 6.61
C VAL A 22 -15.67 23.71 6.00
N LEU A 23 -15.55 23.57 4.67
CA LEU A 23 -16.21 22.53 3.91
C LEU A 23 -15.14 21.62 3.32
N ASP A 24 -15.05 20.40 3.85
CA ASP A 24 -14.12 19.39 3.35
C ASP A 24 -14.75 18.63 2.19
N ARG A 25 -14.15 18.80 1.01
CA ARG A 25 -14.60 18.15 -0.23
C ARG A 25 -14.07 16.72 -0.41
N ASN A 26 -13.08 16.35 0.39
CA ASN A 26 -12.42 15.06 0.34
C ASN A 26 -12.99 14.08 1.36
N SER A 27 -13.66 14.60 2.40
CA SER A 27 -14.43 13.77 3.31
C SER A 27 -15.67 13.22 2.60
N LEU A 28 -15.77 11.89 2.55
CA LEU A 28 -17.02 11.21 2.24
C LEU A 28 -17.91 11.44 3.45
N GLY A 29 -18.80 12.44 3.39
CA GLY A 29 -19.60 12.83 4.55
C GLY A 29 -20.25 11.63 5.25
N LYS A 30 -20.55 11.78 6.55
CA LYS A 30 -20.95 10.70 7.51
C LYS A 30 -22.00 9.65 7.05
N ASN A 31 -22.63 9.84 5.90
CA ASN A 31 -23.69 9.02 5.34
C ASN A 31 -23.25 8.10 4.17
N GLU A 32 -21.94 7.93 3.91
CA GLU A 32 -21.37 7.06 2.84
C GLU A 32 -21.90 7.32 1.42
N LYS A 33 -22.64 8.43 1.24
CA LYS A 33 -23.18 8.92 -0.04
C LYS A 33 -22.63 10.32 -0.24
N SER A 34 -22.16 10.60 -1.45
CA SER A 34 -21.58 11.87 -1.89
C SER A 34 -22.07 13.06 -1.07
N GLY A 35 -21.20 13.59 -0.24
CA GLY A 35 -21.49 14.69 0.67
C GLY A 35 -20.19 15.35 1.09
N TYR A 36 -20.29 16.58 1.57
CA TYR A 36 -19.18 17.32 2.15
C TYR A 36 -19.38 17.38 3.65
N ASP A 37 -18.32 17.16 4.41
CA ASP A 37 -18.36 17.43 5.84
C ASP A 37 -18.13 18.92 6.06
N THR A 38 -18.92 19.51 6.95
CA THR A 38 -18.76 20.89 7.39
C THR A 38 -18.43 20.92 8.87
N PHE A 39 -17.45 21.73 9.25
CA PHE A 39 -17.06 21.93 10.63
C PHE A 39 -16.67 23.39 10.86
N SER A 40 -16.67 23.82 12.12
CA SER A 40 -16.29 25.18 12.47
C SER A 40 -14.79 25.37 12.33
N PHE A 41 -14.35 26.52 11.84
CA PHE A 41 -12.93 26.86 11.79
C PHE A 41 -12.28 26.80 13.18
N SER A 42 -13.03 27.12 14.25
CA SER A 42 -12.55 26.99 15.64
C SER A 42 -12.21 25.57 16.08
N GLU A 43 -12.67 24.55 15.36
CA GLU A 43 -12.35 23.15 15.65
C GLU A 43 -10.99 22.75 15.09
N LEU A 44 -10.52 23.47 14.07
CA LEU A 44 -9.17 23.35 13.56
C LEU A 44 -8.19 23.96 14.57
N GLY A 45 -7.45 23.11 15.27
CA GLY A 45 -6.49 23.55 16.29
C GLY A 45 -6.90 23.25 17.72
N LYS A 46 -8.11 22.72 17.96
CA LYS A 46 -8.44 22.18 19.29
C LYS A 46 -7.43 21.06 19.62
N ASN A 47 -6.67 21.25 20.68
CA ASN A 47 -5.62 20.34 21.15
C ASN A 47 -4.36 20.27 20.26
N LEU A 48 -4.06 21.32 19.50
CA LEU A 48 -2.79 21.44 18.78
C LEU A 48 -1.97 22.60 19.32
N ASP A 49 -0.67 22.36 19.49
CA ASP A 49 0.31 23.41 19.77
C ASP A 49 0.90 23.92 18.45
N PHE A 50 0.80 25.22 18.22
CA PHE A 50 1.39 25.87 17.05
C PHE A 50 2.74 26.45 17.43
N LEU A 51 3.81 25.86 16.91
CA LEU A 51 5.17 26.30 17.16
C LEU A 51 5.70 27.10 15.97
N VAL A 52 6.36 28.22 16.25
CA VAL A 52 7.05 29.07 15.27
C VAL A 52 8.53 29.12 15.69
N ASP A 53 9.43 29.13 14.70
CA ASP A 53 10.88 29.22 14.93
C ASP A 53 11.42 28.16 15.89
N VAL A 54 10.98 26.91 15.74
CA VAL A 54 11.49 25.77 16.53
C VAL A 54 13.00 25.65 16.27
N PRO A 55 13.85 25.93 17.28
CA PRO A 55 15.29 25.85 17.09
C PRO A 55 15.68 24.38 16.86
N ALA A 56 16.62 24.15 15.95
CA ALA A 56 17.21 22.83 15.79
C ALA A 56 17.97 22.48 17.08
N VAL A 57 17.35 21.63 17.92
CA VAL A 57 18.04 21.07 19.09
C VAL A 57 19.00 20.01 18.56
N PRO A 58 20.33 20.17 18.75
CA PRO A 58 21.29 19.17 18.29
C PRO A 58 21.01 17.85 19.00
N ASN A 59 20.80 16.80 18.21
CA ASN A 59 20.54 15.45 18.71
C ASN A 59 21.86 14.68 18.79
N GLN A 60 22.45 14.62 19.99
CA GLN A 60 23.73 13.94 20.22
C GLN A 60 23.70 12.46 19.83
N GLU A 61 22.56 11.77 19.97
CA GLU A 61 22.44 10.36 19.55
C GLU A 61 22.55 10.21 18.03
N PHE A 62 22.08 11.20 17.27
CA PHE A 62 22.20 11.20 15.81
C PHE A 62 23.66 11.42 15.38
N GLU A 63 24.38 12.33 16.04
CA GLU A 63 25.80 12.57 15.75
C GLU A 63 26.66 11.34 16.05
N GLN A 64 26.39 10.66 17.17
CA GLN A 64 27.08 9.42 17.55
C GLN A 64 26.84 8.30 16.53
N ALA A 65 25.59 8.12 16.08
CA ALA A 65 25.23 7.11 15.08
C ALA A 65 25.85 7.37 13.70
N VAL A 66 26.05 8.65 13.34
CA VAL A 66 26.76 9.03 12.11
C VAL A 66 28.25 8.71 12.21
N GLN A 67 28.85 8.86 13.39
CA GLN A 67 30.25 8.50 13.64
C GLN A 67 30.49 6.99 13.55
N ASP A 68 29.60 6.18 14.12
CA ASP A 68 29.72 4.70 14.07
C ASP A 68 29.60 4.13 12.64
N MET A 69 28.97 4.86 11.71
CA MET A 69 28.87 4.46 10.30
C MET A 69 30.05 4.92 9.43
N VAL A 70 30.93 5.79 9.96
CA VAL A 70 32.09 6.36 9.24
C VAL A 70 33.39 5.65 9.58
N GLU A 71 33.41 4.71 10.55
CA GLU A 71 34.55 3.81 10.70
C GLU A 71 34.61 2.81 9.53
N PRO A 72 35.64 2.85 8.67
CA PRO A 72 35.86 1.76 7.73
C PRO A 72 36.38 0.54 8.49
N ASP A 73 35.74 -0.62 8.30
CA ASP A 73 36.26 -1.93 8.70
C ASP A 73 37.70 -2.08 8.15
N GLN A 74 38.70 -1.78 8.98
CA GLN A 74 40.08 -2.14 8.73
C GLN A 74 40.27 -3.58 9.19
N ASN A 75 40.02 -4.53 8.29
CA ASN A 75 40.66 -5.84 8.36
C ASN A 75 40.75 -6.45 6.96
N GLU A 76 41.76 -6.02 6.21
CA GLU A 76 42.33 -6.82 5.13
C GLU A 76 43.36 -7.78 5.76
N ASN A 77 43.13 -9.09 5.58
CA ASN A 77 44.06 -10.24 5.51
C ASN A 77 43.14 -11.47 5.34
N ASP A 78 43.29 -12.47 4.47
CA ASP A 78 44.24 -12.84 3.44
C ASP A 78 43.65 -14.08 2.74
N THR A 79 43.87 -14.18 1.42
CA THR A 79 44.19 -15.40 0.64
C THR A 79 43.22 -16.60 0.53
N GLU A 80 43.07 -17.03 -0.73
CA GLU A 80 42.54 -18.31 -1.21
C GLU A 80 43.08 -19.54 -0.44
N GLY A 81 42.22 -20.51 -0.13
CA GLY A 81 42.61 -21.77 0.51
C GLY A 81 41.49 -22.81 0.48
N ASP A 82 41.61 -23.74 -0.46
CA ASP A 82 40.88 -25.00 -0.58
C ASP A 82 41.24 -25.94 0.58
N GLU A 83 40.31 -26.30 1.47
CA GLU A 83 40.43 -27.53 2.29
C GLU A 83 39.07 -27.98 2.88
N GLN A 84 38.45 -28.90 2.14
CA GLN A 84 37.93 -30.19 2.61
C GLN A 84 37.07 -30.24 3.91
N LEU A 85 35.77 -30.51 3.72
CA LEU A 85 34.80 -30.96 4.73
C LEU A 85 35.20 -32.29 5.38
N PRO A 86 35.10 -32.47 6.71
CA PRO A 86 35.03 -33.79 7.33
C PRO A 86 33.57 -34.31 7.42
N PRO A 87 33.37 -35.65 7.51
CA PRO A 87 32.11 -36.32 7.21
C PRO A 87 31.12 -36.37 8.39
N PRO A 88 29.85 -36.75 8.14
CA PRO A 88 28.77 -36.73 9.12
C PRO A 88 28.71 -38.05 9.91
N ASP A 89 28.69 -37.97 11.23
CA ASP A 89 28.21 -39.05 12.10
C ASP A 89 27.18 -38.49 13.09
N GLN A 90 25.94 -38.99 13.00
CA GLN A 90 24.93 -38.86 14.05
C GLN A 90 25.03 -40.08 15.01
N PRO A 91 24.38 -40.07 16.20
CA PRO A 91 22.95 -40.37 16.24
C PRO A 91 22.13 -39.50 17.22
N GLU A 92 20.99 -39.06 16.69
CA GLU A 92 19.66 -38.99 17.31
C GLU A 92 19.52 -38.72 18.82
N LYS A 93 18.87 -37.59 19.14
CA LYS A 93 17.83 -37.58 20.19
C LYS A 93 16.55 -36.99 19.63
N LYS A 94 15.64 -37.89 19.26
CA LYS A 94 14.26 -37.62 18.90
C LYS A 94 13.57 -36.78 19.97
N LEU A 95 13.00 -35.64 19.56
CA LEU A 95 11.73 -35.22 20.12
C LEU A 95 10.85 -34.75 18.96
N GLU A 96 9.77 -35.51 18.77
CA GLU A 96 8.83 -35.42 17.66
C GLU A 96 8.09 -34.08 17.65
N LYS A 97 8.12 -33.38 16.51
CA LYS A 97 6.98 -32.57 16.06
C LYS A 97 7.05 -32.23 14.57
N GLU A 98 6.04 -32.73 13.86
CA GLU A 98 5.57 -32.40 12.51
C GLU A 98 6.55 -31.75 11.54
N THR A 99 6.95 -32.57 10.57
CA THR A 99 7.67 -32.26 9.33
C THR A 99 7.16 -30.99 8.64
N VAL A 100 7.99 -29.95 8.58
CA VAL A 100 7.89 -28.87 7.59
C VAL A 100 9.11 -28.96 6.69
N ALA A 101 8.88 -29.17 5.39
CA ALA A 101 9.90 -29.30 4.37
C ALA A 101 10.81 -28.06 4.31
N ALA A 102 12.09 -28.28 4.01
CA ALA A 102 13.10 -27.23 3.90
C ALA A 102 12.64 -26.06 2.98
N PRO A 103 12.79 -24.78 3.37
CA PRO A 103 12.03 -23.67 2.75
C PRO A 103 12.50 -23.26 1.35
N GLY A 104 13.54 -23.89 0.80
CA GLY A 104 14.15 -23.49 -0.48
C GLY A 104 13.35 -23.86 -1.74
N LYS A 105 12.44 -24.85 -1.68
CA LYS A 105 11.80 -25.44 -2.87
C LYS A 105 10.29 -25.26 -2.98
N MET A 106 9.66 -24.47 -2.11
CA MET A 106 8.20 -24.31 -2.14
C MET A 106 7.75 -23.34 -3.24
N SER A 107 6.69 -23.72 -3.96
CA SER A 107 5.98 -22.91 -4.95
C SER A 107 5.34 -21.67 -4.33
N ARG A 108 4.95 -20.72 -5.18
CA ARG A 108 4.28 -19.47 -4.76
C ARG A 108 2.95 -19.76 -4.05
N GLU A 109 2.22 -20.75 -4.56
CA GLU A 109 0.92 -21.18 -4.05
C GLU A 109 1.05 -21.80 -2.66
N GLU A 110 2.04 -22.68 -2.46
CA GLU A 110 2.33 -23.30 -1.16
C GLU A 110 2.71 -22.26 -0.11
N LYS A 111 3.61 -21.33 -0.46
CA LYS A 111 3.97 -20.20 0.40
C LYS A 111 2.75 -19.36 0.77
N SER A 112 1.84 -19.11 -0.18
CA SER A 112 0.61 -18.36 0.06
C SER A 112 -0.36 -19.07 1.01
N LYS A 113 -0.46 -20.41 0.93
CA LYS A 113 -1.28 -21.24 1.84
C LYS A 113 -0.76 -21.18 3.28
N ILE A 114 0.57 -21.09 3.47
CA ILE A 114 1.20 -20.96 4.80
C ILE A 114 1.04 -19.55 5.36
N ILE A 115 1.25 -18.51 4.53
CA ILE A 115 1.20 -17.10 4.96
C ILE A 115 -0.23 -16.66 5.32
N ARG A 116 -1.25 -17.09 4.55
CA ARG A 116 -2.65 -16.67 4.73
C ARG A 116 -3.19 -16.84 6.16
N PRO A 117 -3.10 -18.00 6.83
CA PRO A 117 -3.59 -18.16 8.19
C PRO A 117 -2.85 -17.28 9.20
N LEU A 118 -1.55 -17.02 9.00
CA LEU A 118 -0.77 -16.14 9.89
C LEU A 118 -1.21 -14.68 9.76
N ILE A 119 -1.53 -14.22 8.54
CA ILE A 119 -2.13 -12.89 8.34
C ILE A 119 -3.50 -12.80 9.01
N LYS A 120 -4.34 -13.84 8.93
CA LYS A 120 -5.64 -13.88 9.63
C LYS A 120 -5.48 -13.79 11.15
N LYS A 121 -4.39 -14.33 11.70
CA LYS A 121 -4.02 -14.22 13.12
C LYS A 121 -3.44 -12.86 13.51
N GLY A 122 -3.24 -11.95 12.54
CA GLY A 122 -2.79 -10.58 12.79
C GLY A 122 -1.28 -10.38 12.83
N LEU A 123 -0.47 -11.39 12.48
CA LEU A 123 0.99 -11.27 12.51
C LEU A 123 1.52 -10.25 11.49
N LYS A 124 2.60 -9.58 11.85
CA LYS A 124 3.34 -8.68 10.96
C LYS A 124 4.21 -9.48 9.99
N ASN A 125 4.52 -8.89 8.84
CA ASN A 125 5.27 -9.60 7.79
C ASN A 125 6.67 -10.07 8.25
N LYS A 126 7.32 -9.34 9.18
CA LYS A 126 8.60 -9.75 9.79
C LYS A 126 8.44 -11.03 10.61
N GLU A 127 7.47 -11.03 11.53
CA GLU A 127 7.13 -12.19 12.37
C GLU A 127 6.74 -13.42 11.52
N ILE A 128 6.02 -13.20 10.41
CA ILE A 128 5.67 -14.27 9.47
C ILE A 128 6.93 -14.84 8.80
N ALA A 129 7.86 -13.99 8.37
CA ALA A 129 9.11 -14.44 7.75
C ALA A 129 9.95 -15.27 8.72
N GLU A 130 10.09 -14.82 9.96
CA GLU A 130 10.81 -15.52 11.03
C GLU A 130 10.13 -16.86 11.37
N HIS A 131 8.80 -16.88 11.53
CA HIS A 131 8.05 -18.09 11.89
C HIS A 131 8.04 -19.14 10.76
N THR A 132 8.09 -18.73 9.49
CA THR A 132 7.93 -19.64 8.34
C THR A 132 9.24 -19.97 7.64
N GLY A 133 10.31 -19.23 7.91
CA GLY A 133 11.55 -19.29 7.14
C GLY A 133 11.39 -18.80 5.68
N ILE A 134 10.26 -18.21 5.32
CA ILE A 134 10.04 -17.65 3.97
C ILE A 134 10.73 -16.28 3.91
N PRO A 135 11.53 -15.98 2.86
CA PRO A 135 12.22 -14.70 2.74
C PRO A 135 11.25 -13.51 2.87
N LEU A 136 11.65 -12.49 3.63
CA LEU A 136 10.81 -11.32 3.91
C LEU A 136 10.28 -10.65 2.63
N GLY A 137 11.11 -10.54 1.58
CA GLY A 137 10.68 -10.02 0.28
C GLY A 137 9.53 -10.81 -0.34
N THR A 138 9.56 -12.14 -0.22
CA THR A 138 8.47 -13.01 -0.67
C THR A 138 7.21 -12.84 0.18
N VAL A 139 7.38 -12.75 1.51
CA VAL A 139 6.26 -12.48 2.42
C VAL A 139 5.60 -11.13 2.07
N ASN A 140 6.38 -10.08 1.82
CA ASN A 140 5.85 -8.78 1.42
C ASN A 140 5.06 -8.84 0.11
N GLY A 141 5.60 -9.51 -0.91
CA GLY A 141 4.94 -9.68 -2.21
C GLY A 141 3.62 -10.45 -2.15
N LEU A 142 3.52 -11.44 -1.26
CA LEU A 142 2.32 -12.27 -1.09
C LEU A 142 1.30 -11.65 -0.13
N SER A 143 1.76 -10.92 0.89
CA SER A 143 0.90 -10.38 1.94
C SER A 143 -0.08 -9.34 1.43
N GLY A 144 0.32 -8.50 0.48
CA GLY A 144 -0.55 -7.45 -0.08
C GLY A 144 -1.81 -8.01 -0.75
N PRO A 145 -1.69 -8.90 -1.76
CA PRO A 145 -2.83 -9.58 -2.38
C PRO A 145 -3.69 -10.35 -1.37
N ILE A 146 -3.06 -11.10 -0.46
CA ILE A 146 -3.79 -11.88 0.56
C ILE A 146 -4.60 -10.96 1.47
N ARG A 147 -4.03 -9.84 1.95
CA ARG A 147 -4.76 -8.86 2.79
C ARG A 147 -5.93 -8.24 2.04
N LYS A 148 -5.78 -7.91 0.76
CA LYS A 148 -6.89 -7.39 -0.07
C LYS A 148 -8.03 -8.42 -0.21
N GLU A 149 -7.69 -9.68 -0.46
CA GLU A 149 -8.67 -10.75 -0.55
C GLU A 149 -9.36 -11.02 0.79
N LEU A 150 -8.62 -11.01 1.90
CA LEU A 150 -9.19 -11.19 3.23
C LEU A 150 -10.10 -10.01 3.65
N LYS A 151 -9.76 -8.78 3.27
CA LYS A 151 -10.56 -7.58 3.59
C LYS A 151 -11.88 -7.56 2.83
N ASN A 152 -11.91 -8.02 1.58
CA ASN A 152 -13.12 -8.06 0.78
C ASN A 152 -13.13 -9.28 -0.16
N PRO A 153 -13.53 -10.47 0.35
CA PRO A 153 -13.48 -11.70 -0.43
C PRO A 153 -14.44 -11.68 -1.61
N ALA A 154 -15.64 -11.10 -1.44
CA ALA A 154 -16.62 -10.96 -2.52
C ALA A 154 -16.08 -10.12 -3.69
N LYS A 155 -15.41 -8.99 -3.40
CA LYS A 155 -14.78 -8.16 -4.44
C LYS A 155 -13.64 -8.90 -5.13
N ALA A 156 -12.82 -9.64 -4.38
CA ALA A 156 -11.69 -10.38 -4.94
C ALA A 156 -12.15 -11.51 -5.86
N GLU A 157 -13.16 -12.28 -5.46
CA GLU A 157 -13.76 -13.31 -6.31
C GLU A 157 -14.39 -12.70 -7.57
N ARG A 158 -15.15 -11.60 -7.43
CA ARG A 158 -15.70 -10.87 -8.58
C ARG A 158 -14.64 -10.41 -9.58
N ILE A 159 -13.47 -9.98 -9.10
CA ILE A 159 -12.36 -9.57 -9.97
C ILE A 159 -11.73 -10.78 -10.66
N LYS A 160 -11.52 -11.90 -9.95
CA LYS A 160 -10.95 -13.13 -10.52
C LYS A 160 -11.85 -13.75 -11.58
N SER A 161 -13.16 -13.79 -11.35
CA SER A 161 -14.15 -14.33 -12.28
C SER A 161 -14.65 -13.32 -13.31
N GLY A 162 -14.12 -12.09 -13.26
CA GLY A 162 -14.58 -11.01 -14.13
C GLY A 162 -14.32 -11.31 -15.60
N ASP A 163 -15.34 -11.08 -16.44
CA ASP A 163 -15.25 -11.23 -17.89
C ASP A 163 -14.18 -10.36 -18.55
N ASN A 164 -13.54 -9.43 -17.83
CA ASN A 164 -12.46 -8.58 -18.36
C ASN A 164 -11.21 -8.66 -17.47
N SER A 165 -11.04 -9.73 -16.71
CA SER A 165 -9.94 -9.94 -15.76
C SER A 165 -8.55 -9.88 -16.42
N ASP A 166 -8.42 -10.43 -17.63
CA ASP A 166 -7.25 -10.35 -18.51
C ASP A 166 -7.18 -9.06 -19.36
N ARG A 167 -8.15 -8.16 -19.17
CA ARG A 167 -8.30 -6.86 -19.83
C ARG A 167 -8.53 -6.92 -21.34
N HIS A 168 -8.96 -8.06 -21.90
CA HIS A 168 -9.15 -8.19 -23.34
C HIS A 168 -10.19 -7.21 -23.90
N LYS A 169 -11.31 -6.95 -23.19
CA LYS A 169 -12.34 -5.99 -23.63
C LYS A 169 -11.80 -4.57 -23.66
N CYS A 170 -10.88 -4.21 -22.77
CA CYS A 170 -10.26 -2.89 -22.78
C CYS A 170 -9.36 -2.66 -24.01
N ARG A 171 -8.73 -3.72 -24.55
CA ARG A 171 -7.85 -3.62 -25.74
C ARG A 171 -8.62 -3.31 -27.02
N THR A 172 -9.86 -3.74 -27.13
CA THR A 172 -10.74 -3.50 -28.29
C THR A 172 -11.77 -2.40 -28.05
N CYS A 173 -11.78 -1.81 -26.85
CA CYS A 173 -12.73 -0.77 -26.48
C CYS A 173 -12.49 0.53 -27.26
N GLN A 174 -13.56 1.21 -27.67
CA GLN A 174 -13.51 2.52 -28.31
C GLN A 174 -12.93 3.61 -27.38
N TYR A 175 -13.08 3.43 -26.06
CA TYR A 175 -12.51 4.31 -25.03
C TYR A 175 -11.09 3.92 -24.63
N ARG A 176 -10.40 3.03 -25.35
CA ARG A 176 -9.01 2.71 -25.06
C ARG A 176 -8.13 3.94 -25.30
N HIS A 177 -7.15 4.18 -24.43
CA HIS A 177 -6.15 5.22 -24.68
C HIS A 177 -5.30 4.87 -25.92
N SER A 178 -4.63 5.86 -26.50
CA SER A 178 -3.64 5.62 -27.56
C SER A 178 -2.46 4.75 -27.13
N ASP A 179 -2.23 4.66 -25.82
CA ASP A 179 -1.03 4.05 -25.24
C ASP A 179 -1.47 2.75 -24.55
N ALA A 180 -0.53 1.82 -24.38
CA ALA A 180 -0.78 0.42 -24.03
C ALA A 180 -1.35 0.16 -22.61
N GLY A 181 -1.99 1.15 -21.95
CA GLY A 181 -2.46 1.01 -20.57
C GLY A 181 -3.55 1.95 -20.06
N GLY A 182 -4.21 2.76 -20.89
CA GLY A 182 -5.16 3.79 -20.42
C GLY A 182 -6.63 3.61 -20.85
N CYS A 183 -7.53 4.40 -20.24
CA CYS A 183 -8.95 4.47 -20.58
C CYS A 183 -9.44 5.93 -20.63
N ASP A 184 -9.92 6.35 -21.80
CA ASP A 184 -10.40 7.69 -22.11
C ASP A 184 -11.91 7.86 -21.86
N TYR A 185 -12.54 6.95 -21.11
CA TYR A 185 -13.99 6.98 -20.87
C TYR A 185 -14.44 8.32 -20.28
N CYS A 186 -13.72 8.85 -19.31
CA CYS A 186 -14.05 10.14 -18.70
C CYS A 186 -13.89 11.31 -19.68
N ILE A 187 -12.88 11.26 -20.54
CA ILE A 187 -12.60 12.29 -21.55
C ILE A 187 -13.77 12.37 -22.55
N HIS A 188 -14.31 11.22 -22.96
CA HIS A 188 -15.37 11.16 -23.97
C HIS A 188 -16.79 11.29 -23.41
N THR A 189 -17.02 10.89 -22.15
CA THR A 189 -18.37 10.87 -21.57
C THR A 189 -18.61 11.94 -20.50
N GLY A 190 -17.57 12.62 -20.04
CA GLY A 190 -17.63 13.55 -18.91
C GLY A 190 -17.98 12.89 -17.57
N LYS A 191 -17.99 11.55 -17.49
CA LYS A 191 -18.35 10.78 -16.30
C LYS A 191 -17.21 9.86 -15.88
N GLU A 192 -17.07 9.65 -14.57
CA GLU A 192 -16.17 8.62 -14.08
C GLU A 192 -16.63 7.22 -14.53
N ARG A 193 -15.67 6.33 -14.78
CA ARG A 193 -15.93 4.97 -15.29
C ARG A 193 -16.73 4.12 -14.29
N GLY A 194 -16.49 4.32 -12.99
CA GLY A 194 -17.31 3.75 -11.90
C GLY A 194 -17.21 2.22 -11.70
N CYS A 195 -16.41 1.50 -12.49
CA CYS A 195 -16.20 0.07 -12.37
C CYS A 195 -14.70 -0.28 -12.21
N ASP A 196 -14.38 -1.43 -11.61
CA ASP A 196 -13.02 -1.98 -11.65
C ASP A 196 -12.67 -2.37 -13.11
N VAL A 197 -11.41 -2.40 -13.50
CA VAL A 197 -11.06 -2.71 -14.91
C VAL A 197 -11.36 -4.17 -15.25
N GLU A 198 -11.23 -5.06 -14.28
CA GLU A 198 -11.40 -6.51 -14.41
C GLU A 198 -12.88 -6.91 -14.62
N VAL A 199 -13.81 -6.02 -14.26
CA VAL A 199 -15.26 -6.18 -14.45
C VAL A 199 -15.87 -4.95 -15.10
N CYS A 200 -15.17 -4.40 -16.10
CA CYS A 200 -15.60 -3.19 -16.77
C CYS A 200 -16.94 -3.42 -17.52
N ASP A 201 -17.98 -2.72 -17.09
CA ASP A 201 -19.31 -2.69 -17.73
C ASP A 201 -19.46 -1.58 -18.77
N LYS A 202 -18.43 -0.72 -18.92
CA LYS A 202 -18.41 0.41 -19.87
C LYS A 202 -17.70 0.11 -21.18
N ALA A 203 -17.13 -1.09 -21.33
CA ALA A 203 -16.37 -1.45 -22.52
C ALA A 203 -17.31 -1.58 -23.73
N VAL A 204 -17.01 -0.83 -24.79
CA VAL A 204 -17.75 -0.87 -26.07
C VAL A 204 -16.74 -1.18 -27.17
N ALA A 205 -16.88 -2.32 -27.84
CA ALA A 205 -15.97 -2.72 -28.90
C ALA A 205 -16.06 -1.75 -30.09
N GLY A 206 -14.92 -1.32 -30.64
CA GLY A 206 -14.91 -0.46 -31.81
C GLY A 206 -13.59 0.24 -32.10
N ALA A 207 -13.60 1.07 -33.15
CA ALA A 207 -12.50 1.99 -33.43
C ALA A 207 -12.28 2.93 -32.24
N ARG A 208 -11.03 3.30 -31.98
CA ARG A 208 -10.71 4.23 -30.90
C ARG A 208 -11.32 5.58 -31.19
N LEU A 209 -12.04 6.15 -30.22
CA LEU A 209 -12.53 7.51 -30.31
C LEU A 209 -11.33 8.48 -30.21
N THR A 210 -11.15 9.30 -31.24
CA THR A 210 -10.27 10.46 -31.17
C THR A 210 -11.04 11.64 -30.59
N LYS A 211 -10.35 12.58 -29.94
CA LYS A 211 -10.97 13.80 -29.41
C LYS A 211 -11.80 14.48 -30.53
N LYS A 212 -13.02 14.88 -30.20
CA LYS A 212 -13.83 15.78 -31.03
C LYS A 212 -13.28 17.21 -30.93
#